data_AF-A0A3N5IPP1-F1
#
_entry.id   AF-A0A3N5IPP1-F1
#
_cell.length_a   1.000
_cell.length_b   1.000
_cell.length_c   1.000
_cell.angle_alpha   90.00
_cell.angle_beta   90.00
_cell.angle_gamma   90.00
#
_symmetry.space_group_name_H-M   'P 1'
#
loop_
_entity.id
_entity.type
_entity.pdbx_description
1 polymer ?
#
loop_
_entity_poly.entity_id
_entity_poly.type
_entity_poly.pdbx_seq_one_letter_code
_entity_poly.pdbx_strand_id
1 'polypeptide(L)'
;DFAYAIHTDVGYRCTGARVNNKMVPLRFTLRHGDIVEIITSAKRKPSKDWLKITKTSRARAKIRQWVKNEERARSITLGKDLLEKELRRLHLNVSQQMKQESLLQIAREFSFQQGEDLLAAIGFGRFPLNKSSTGLPPGRRWKRIRT
;
A
#
# COMPACT_ATOMS: atom_id res chain seq x y z
N ASP A 1 1.53 -12.51 17.93
CA ASP A 1 0.76 -13.74 17.60
C ASP A 1 -0.56 -13.82 18.33
N PHE A 2 -0.58 -13.84 19.67
CA PHE A 2 -1.80 -13.92 20.46
C PHE A 2 -2.87 -12.88 20.08
N ALA A 3 -2.48 -11.61 19.92
CA ALA A 3 -3.38 -10.55 19.46
C ALA A 3 -4.07 -10.85 18.12
N TYR A 4 -3.37 -11.46 17.16
CA TYR A 4 -3.93 -11.87 15.86
C TYR A 4 -4.77 -13.14 15.93
N ALA A 5 -4.62 -13.95 16.98
CA ALA A 5 -5.47 -15.10 17.23
C ALA A 5 -6.85 -14.66 17.72
N ILE A 6 -6.91 -13.62 18.56
CA ILE A 6 -8.17 -13.01 19.02
C ILE A 6 -8.87 -12.28 17.88
N HIS A 7 -8.21 -11.27 17.29
CA HIS A 7 -8.78 -10.53 16.16
C HIS A 7 -7.69 -9.83 15.34
N THR A 8 -7.91 -9.70 14.03
CA THR A 8 -6.93 -9.06 13.16
C THR A 8 -6.71 -7.59 13.52
N ASP A 9 -7.76 -6.85 13.84
CA ASP A 9 -7.66 -5.43 14.22
C ASP A 9 -6.97 -5.20 15.57
N VAL A 10 -7.17 -6.11 16.53
CA VAL A 10 -6.43 -6.10 17.81
C VAL A 10 -4.95 -6.33 17.54
N GLY A 11 -4.62 -7.29 16.66
CA GLY A 11 -3.28 -7.50 16.15
C GLY A 11 -2.70 -6.22 15.52
N TYR A 12 -3.43 -5.58 14.61
CA TYR A 12 -2.98 -4.38 13.91
C TYR A 12 -2.69 -3.19 14.82
N ARG A 13 -3.47 -3.04 15.89
CA ARG A 13 -3.36 -1.93 16.84
C ARG A 13 -2.47 -2.25 18.04
N CYS A 14 -1.88 -3.44 18.11
CA CYS A 14 -1.08 -3.89 19.24
C CYS A 14 0.19 -3.03 19.43
N THR A 15 0.35 -2.47 20.62
CA THR A 15 1.52 -1.67 21.01
C THR A 15 2.39 -2.36 22.05
N GLY A 16 1.78 -3.13 22.94
CA GLY A 16 2.44 -3.81 24.04
C GLY A 16 1.55 -4.91 24.62
N ALA A 17 2.08 -5.63 25.59
CA ALA A 17 1.34 -6.64 26.32
C ALA A 17 1.71 -6.58 27.81
N ARG A 18 0.73 -6.93 28.64
CA ARG A 18 0.89 -7.14 30.06
C ARG A 18 0.58 -8.61 30.35
N VAL A 19 1.49 -9.30 31.01
CA VAL A 19 1.34 -10.73 31.35
C VAL A 19 1.38 -10.85 32.87
N ASN A 20 0.34 -11.46 33.46
CA ASN A 20 0.20 -11.60 34.92
C ASN A 20 0.42 -10.26 35.64
N ASN A 21 -0.27 -9.22 35.15
CA ASN A 21 -0.19 -7.83 35.60
C ASN A 21 1.17 -7.11 35.44
N LYS A 22 2.17 -7.70 34.79
CA LYS A 22 3.50 -7.08 34.55
C LYS A 22 3.72 -6.72 33.08
N MET A 23 4.31 -5.56 32.82
CA MET A 23 4.67 -5.15 31.46
C MET A 23 5.75 -6.06 30.90
N VAL A 24 5.52 -6.62 29.71
CA VAL A 24 6.49 -7.49 29.03
C VAL A 24 6.82 -6.97 27.63
N PRO A 25 8.05 -7.19 27.13
CA PRO A 25 8.37 -6.87 25.76
C PRO A 25 7.56 -7.75 24.80
N LEU A 26 7.25 -7.27 23.60
CA LEU A 26 6.51 -8.02 22.57
C LEU A 26 7.20 -9.32 22.10
N ARG A 27 8.49 -9.50 22.43
CA ARG A 27 9.26 -10.72 22.18
C ARG A 27 9.06 -11.80 23.23
N PHE A 28 8.39 -11.49 24.34
CA PHE A 28 8.13 -12.44 25.41
C PHE A 28 7.36 -13.65 24.86
N THR A 29 7.82 -14.84 25.22
CA THR A 29 7.18 -16.10 24.81
C THR A 29 6.20 -16.51 25.89
N LEU A 30 4.92 -16.55 25.53
CA LEU A 30 3.83 -16.92 26.42
C LEU A 30 3.94 -18.38 26.85
N ARG A 31 3.57 -18.64 28.10
CA ARG A 31 3.46 -19.99 28.67
C ARG A 31 2.00 -20.35 28.87
N HIS A 32 1.74 -21.65 29.00
CA HIS A 32 0.42 -22.11 29.36
C HIS A 32 0.01 -21.57 30.74
N GLY A 33 -1.23 -21.11 30.87
CA GLY A 33 -1.76 -20.52 32.10
C GLY A 33 -1.49 -19.02 32.28
N ASP A 34 -0.73 -18.37 31.39
CA ASP A 34 -0.50 -16.92 31.47
C ASP A 34 -1.77 -16.12 31.17
N ILE A 35 -2.08 -15.15 32.03
CA ILE A 35 -3.13 -14.17 31.78
C ILE A 35 -2.51 -13.01 31.00
N VAL A 36 -2.97 -12.82 29.75
CA VAL A 36 -2.42 -11.85 28.81
C VAL A 36 -3.43 -10.74 28.56
N GLU A 37 -3.02 -9.51 28.81
CA GLU A 37 -3.73 -8.31 28.40
C GLU A 37 -2.99 -7.61 27.26
N ILE A 38 -3.71 -7.28 26.21
CA ILE A 38 -3.16 -6.65 25.01
C ILE A 38 -3.43 -5.16 25.07
N ILE A 39 -2.37 -4.38 24.94
CA ILE A 39 -2.47 -2.92 24.94
C ILE A 39 -2.52 -2.46 23.50
N THR A 40 -3.64 -1.83 23.12
CA THR A 40 -3.88 -1.34 21.76
C THR A 40 -3.85 0.18 21.69
N SER A 41 -3.49 0.71 20.52
CA SER A 41 -3.58 2.15 20.22
C SER A 41 -4.09 2.36 18.81
N ALA A 42 -4.98 3.34 18.63
CA ALA A 42 -5.55 3.68 17.33
C ALA A 42 -4.49 4.19 16.32
N LYS A 43 -3.41 4.80 16.81
CA LYS A 43 -2.32 5.32 15.96
C LYS A 43 -1.36 4.23 15.50
N ARG A 44 -1.33 3.09 16.20
CA ARG A 44 -0.39 2.01 15.89
C ARG A 44 -0.87 1.23 14.68
N LYS A 45 0.06 1.02 13.77
CA LYS A 45 -0.13 0.23 12.55
C LYS A 45 0.97 -0.86 12.48
N PRO A 46 0.70 -1.97 11.78
CA PRO A 46 1.71 -2.97 11.50
C PRO A 46 2.89 -2.36 10.75
N SER A 47 4.07 -2.94 10.94
CA SER A 47 5.27 -2.57 10.19
C SER A 47 6.00 -3.83 9.76
N LYS A 48 6.92 -3.70 8.80
CA LYS A 48 7.72 -4.81 8.30
C LYS A 48 8.55 -5.47 9.41
N ASP A 49 8.98 -4.70 10.42
CA ASP A 49 9.74 -5.22 11.56
C ASP A 49 8.95 -6.22 12.42
N TRP A 50 7.61 -6.16 12.41
CA TRP A 50 6.80 -7.12 13.14
C TRP A 50 6.98 -8.53 12.61
N LEU A 51 7.32 -8.70 11.32
CA LEU A 51 7.62 -10.00 10.72
C LEU A 51 8.88 -10.65 11.32
N LYS A 52 9.76 -9.89 11.98
CA LYS A 52 10.95 -10.43 12.66
C LYS A 52 10.61 -11.12 13.98
N ILE A 53 9.54 -10.67 14.65
CA ILE A 53 9.11 -11.19 15.97
C ILE A 53 7.91 -12.13 15.89
N THR A 54 7.10 -12.05 14.83
CA THR A 54 5.90 -12.86 14.62
C THR A 54 6.26 -14.28 14.16
N LYS A 55 5.77 -15.30 14.86
CA LYS A 55 6.07 -16.71 14.58
C LYS A 55 4.95 -17.39 13.81
N THR A 56 3.69 -17.20 14.21
CA THR A 56 2.57 -17.93 13.58
C THR A 56 2.33 -17.53 12.12
N SER A 57 2.07 -18.52 11.27
CA SER A 57 1.85 -18.33 9.82
C SER A 57 0.69 -17.38 9.53
N ARG A 58 -0.44 -17.53 10.26
CA ARG A 58 -1.62 -16.68 10.16
C ARG A 58 -1.30 -15.19 10.41
N ALA A 59 -0.61 -14.89 11.52
CA ALA A 59 -0.25 -13.50 11.84
C ALA A 59 0.73 -12.92 10.82
N ARG A 60 1.74 -13.70 10.40
CA ARG A 60 2.70 -13.30 9.35
C ARG A 60 2.01 -13.00 8.03
N ALA A 61 1.00 -13.78 7.65
CA ALA A 61 0.22 -13.56 6.42
C ALA A 61 -0.57 -12.24 6.50
N LYS A 62 -1.26 -11.98 7.62
CA LYS A 62 -2.02 -10.74 7.83
C LYS A 62 -1.12 -9.50 7.85
N ILE A 63 0.02 -9.55 8.53
CA ILE A 63 1.00 -8.46 8.53
C ILE A 63 1.52 -8.20 7.10
N ARG A 64 1.92 -9.25 6.37
CA ARG A 64 2.40 -9.11 4.99
C ARG A 64 1.36 -8.48 4.07
N GLN A 65 0.11 -8.96 4.15
CA GLN A 65 -1.00 -8.42 3.37
C GLN A 65 -1.20 -6.94 3.68
N TRP A 66 -1.22 -6.57 4.97
CA TRP A 66 -1.38 -5.19 5.38
C TRP A 66 -0.26 -4.29 4.86
N VAL A 67 1.01 -4.69 5.03
CA VAL A 67 2.17 -3.92 4.57
C VAL A 67 2.14 -3.73 3.06
N LYS A 68 1.85 -4.80 2.30
CA LYS A 68 1.73 -4.75 0.84
C LYS A 68 0.64 -3.76 0.41
N ASN A 69 -0.51 -3.78 1.09
CA ASN A 69 -1.62 -2.89 0.77
C ASN A 69 -1.26 -1.42 1.07
N GLU A 70 -0.56 -1.16 2.19
CA GLU A 70 -0.12 0.20 2.54
C GLU A 70 0.95 0.73 1.55
N GLU A 71 1.91 -0.11 1.16
CA GLU A 71 2.90 0.22 0.12
C GLU A 71 2.24 0.50 -1.23
N ARG A 72 1.26 -0.32 -1.64
CA ARG A 72 0.51 -0.11 -2.88
C ARG A 72 -0.29 1.19 -2.83
N ALA A 73 -1.00 1.46 -1.74
CA ALA A 73 -1.77 2.70 -1.57
C ALA A 73 -0.87 3.94 -1.66
N ARG A 74 0.28 3.93 -0.98
CA ARG A 74 1.28 5.00 -1.07
C ARG A 74 1.79 5.19 -2.50
N SER A 75 2.06 4.10 -3.20
CA SER A 75 2.56 4.14 -4.58
C SER A 75 1.50 4.68 -5.55
N ILE A 76 0.23 4.34 -5.36
CA ILE A 76 -0.87 4.92 -6.16
C ILE A 76 -0.93 6.43 -5.93
N THR A 77 -0.90 6.90 -4.68
CA THR A 77 -0.90 8.34 -4.38
C THR A 77 0.28 9.06 -5.03
N LEU A 78 1.49 8.52 -4.85
CA LEU A 78 2.68 9.09 -5.48
C LEU A 78 2.60 9.09 -7.01
N GLY A 79 2.11 8.00 -7.61
CA GLY A 79 1.94 7.89 -9.05
C GLY A 79 0.92 8.89 -9.60
N LYS A 80 -0.16 9.17 -8.85
CA LYS A 80 -1.11 10.23 -9.18
C LYS A 80 -0.42 11.58 -9.21
N ASP A 81 0.32 11.94 -8.15
CA ASP A 81 1.00 13.23 -8.06
C ASP A 81 2.04 13.42 -9.18
N LEU A 82 2.80 12.36 -9.50
CA LEU A 82 3.79 12.36 -10.57
C LEU A 82 3.13 12.51 -11.95
N LEU A 83 2.07 11.75 -12.22
CA LEU A 83 1.33 11.84 -13.47
C LEU A 83 0.70 13.23 -13.63
N GLU A 84 0.14 13.79 -12.56
CA GLU A 84 -0.47 15.12 -12.56
C GLU A 84 0.56 16.22 -12.90
N LYS A 85 1.76 16.14 -12.34
CA LYS A 85 2.88 17.04 -12.65
C LYS A 85 3.28 16.96 -14.12
N GLU A 86 3.38 15.75 -14.68
CA GLU A 86 3.72 15.57 -16.09
C GLU A 86 2.61 16.03 -17.04
N LEU A 87 1.35 15.79 -16.71
CA LEU A 87 0.21 16.30 -17.49
C LEU A 87 0.19 17.83 -17.55
N ARG A 88 0.46 18.49 -16.41
CA ARG A 88 0.63 19.95 -16.36
C ARG A 88 1.78 20.43 -17.24
N ARG A 89 2.93 19.75 -17.20
CA ARG A 89 4.10 20.07 -18.03
C ARG A 89 3.80 19.93 -19.53
N LEU A 90 2.92 19.01 -19.90
CA LEU A 90 2.47 18.80 -21.28
C LEU A 90 1.29 19.69 -21.70
N HIS A 91 0.84 20.61 -20.84
CA HIS A 91 -0.34 21.46 -21.04
C HIS A 91 -1.62 20.65 -21.37
N LEU A 92 -1.76 19.47 -20.78
CA LEU A 92 -2.94 18.61 -20.92
C LEU A 92 -3.94 18.89 -19.78
N ASN A 93 -5.23 18.68 -20.06
CA ASN A 93 -6.28 18.85 -19.06
C ASN A 93 -6.23 17.70 -18.03
N VAL A 94 -5.68 17.99 -16.84
CA VAL A 94 -5.57 17.04 -15.73
C VAL A 94 -6.92 16.42 -15.38
N SER A 95 -7.97 17.25 -15.24
CA SER A 95 -9.30 16.79 -14.81
C SER A 95 -9.93 15.80 -15.79
N GLN A 96 -9.67 15.93 -17.09
CA GLN A 96 -10.12 14.95 -18.09
C GLN A 96 -9.30 13.66 -18.04
N GLN A 97 -7.99 13.77 -17.89
CA GLN A 97 -7.08 12.63 -17.94
C GLN A 97 -7.06 11.80 -16.66
N MET A 98 -7.38 12.40 -15.53
CA MET A 98 -7.52 11.72 -14.24
C MET A 98 -8.90 11.07 -14.05
N LYS A 99 -9.81 11.16 -15.04
CA LYS A 99 -11.05 10.39 -15.02
C LYS A 99 -10.73 8.91 -15.09
N GLN A 100 -11.51 8.11 -14.36
CA GLN A 100 -11.34 6.66 -14.27
C GLN A 100 -11.33 5.98 -15.65
N GLU A 101 -12.17 6.43 -16.57
CA GLU A 101 -12.27 5.89 -17.93
C GLU A 101 -11.02 6.16 -18.78
N SER A 102 -10.51 7.40 -18.77
CA SER A 102 -9.28 7.74 -19.50
C SER A 102 -8.08 6.99 -18.92
N LEU A 103 -7.93 6.98 -17.58
CA LEU A 103 -6.89 6.22 -16.90
C LEU A 103 -6.94 4.72 -17.25
N LEU A 104 -8.13 4.14 -17.33
CA LEU A 104 -8.31 2.74 -17.68
C LEU A 104 -7.92 2.48 -19.14
N GLN A 105 -8.29 3.36 -20.07
CA GLN A 105 -7.91 3.23 -21.48
C GLN A 105 -6.38 3.26 -21.64
N ILE A 106 -5.71 4.21 -20.98
CA ILE A 106 -4.25 4.32 -21.01
C ILE A 106 -3.60 3.10 -20.35
N ALA A 107 -4.13 2.65 -19.20
CA ALA A 107 -3.66 1.46 -18.53
C ALA A 107 -3.71 0.22 -19.45
N ARG A 108 -4.82 0.02 -20.17
CA ARG A 108 -4.99 -1.10 -21.12
C ARG A 108 -4.00 -1.04 -22.29
N GLU A 109 -3.68 0.14 -22.79
CA GLU A 109 -2.65 0.30 -23.84
C GLU A 109 -1.27 -0.20 -23.39
N PHE A 110 -1.01 -0.17 -22.08
CA PHE A 110 0.23 -0.66 -21.46
C PHE A 110 0.06 -2.01 -20.75
N SER A 111 -0.97 -2.77 -21.13
CA SER A 111 -1.26 -4.11 -20.58
C SER A 111 -1.57 -4.16 -19.08
N PHE A 112 -1.97 -3.03 -18.47
CA PHE A 112 -2.51 -2.99 -17.12
C PHE A 112 -4.02 -3.22 -17.14
N GLN A 113 -4.52 -3.91 -16.12
CA GLN A 113 -5.94 -4.25 -15.99
C GLN A 113 -6.76 -3.09 -15.40
N GLN A 114 -6.14 -2.26 -14.56
CA GLN A 114 -6.79 -1.15 -13.89
C GLN A 114 -5.94 0.13 -13.95
N GLY A 115 -6.59 1.29 -13.97
CA GLY A 115 -5.91 2.59 -13.88
C GLY A 115 -5.04 2.72 -12.63
N GLU A 116 -5.46 2.14 -11.51
CA GLU A 116 -4.67 2.11 -10.28
C GLU A 116 -3.39 1.28 -10.41
N ASP A 117 -3.36 0.22 -11.22
CA ASP A 117 -2.15 -0.57 -11.43
C ASP A 117 -1.09 0.24 -12.18
N LEU A 118 -1.51 1.03 -13.17
CA LEU A 118 -0.64 1.97 -13.86
C LEU A 118 -0.09 3.03 -12.89
N LEU A 119 -0.95 3.63 -12.06
CA LEU A 119 -0.54 4.61 -11.06
C LEU A 119 0.44 4.01 -10.04
N ALA A 120 0.15 2.79 -9.55
CA ALA A 120 1.07 2.08 -8.68
C ALA A 120 2.43 1.83 -9.36
N ALA A 121 2.43 1.41 -10.63
CA ALA A 121 3.66 1.16 -11.38
C ALA A 121 4.50 2.43 -11.58
N ILE A 122 3.85 3.56 -11.86
CA ILE A 122 4.50 4.88 -11.93
C ILE A 122 5.10 5.25 -10.57
N GLY A 123 4.33 5.15 -9.48
CA GLY A 123 4.81 5.51 -8.14
C GLY A 123 5.93 4.61 -7.62
N PHE A 124 5.95 3.33 -8.01
CA PHE A 124 7.05 2.43 -7.73
C PHE A 124 8.28 2.65 -8.64
N GLY A 125 8.18 3.51 -9.66
CA GLY A 125 9.26 3.72 -10.65
C GLY A 125 9.44 2.58 -11.65
N ARG A 126 8.48 1.65 -11.71
CA ARG A 126 8.47 0.54 -12.70
C ARG A 126 8.04 0.99 -14.08
N PHE A 127 7.35 2.13 -14.16
CA PHE A 127 6.92 2.73 -15.41
C PHE A 127 7.37 4.20 -15.47
N PRO A 128 8.31 4.55 -16.35
CA PRO A 128 8.82 5.91 -16.45
C PRO A 128 7.81 6.85 -17.12
N LEU A 129 7.74 8.10 -16.66
CA LEU A 129 6.91 9.14 -17.29
C LEU A 129 7.63 9.90 -18.42
N ASN A 130 8.93 9.63 -18.65
CA ASN A 130 9.75 10.34 -19.64
C ASN A 130 9.71 9.67 -21.03
N LYS A 131 9.82 10.50 -22.08
CA LYS A 131 9.72 10.10 -23.49
C LYS A 131 10.88 9.25 -24.01
N SER A 132 12.03 9.20 -23.34
CA SER A 132 13.30 8.77 -23.96
C SER A 132 13.57 7.27 -23.91
N SER A 133 12.83 6.51 -23.10
CA SER A 133 13.02 5.06 -23.00
C SER A 133 11.67 4.40 -22.75
N THR A 134 10.88 4.28 -23.82
CA THR A 134 9.71 3.38 -23.83
C THR A 134 8.67 3.68 -22.74
N GLY A 135 8.41 4.96 -22.44
CA GLY A 135 7.42 5.42 -21.46
C GLY A 135 6.53 6.53 -22.02
N LEU A 136 5.23 6.46 -21.70
CA LEU A 136 4.08 7.31 -22.10
C LEU A 136 4.06 7.91 -23.52
N PRO A 137 2.95 7.77 -24.27
CA PRO A 137 2.93 8.24 -25.63
C PRO A 137 3.04 9.77 -25.67
N PRO A 138 3.78 10.35 -26.64
CA PRO A 138 3.93 11.80 -26.75
C PRO A 138 2.55 12.47 -26.84
N GLY A 139 2.44 13.70 -26.31
CA GLY A 139 1.19 14.49 -26.16
C GLY A 139 0.22 14.56 -27.36
N ARG A 140 0.60 14.09 -28.55
CA ARG A 140 -0.31 13.87 -29.68
C ARG A 140 -1.32 12.73 -29.45
N ARG A 141 -1.00 11.70 -28.63
CA ARG A 141 -1.88 10.52 -28.44
C ARG A 141 -2.95 10.72 -27.35
N TRP A 142 -2.67 11.54 -26.35
CA TRP A 142 -3.65 12.02 -25.38
C TRP A 142 -4.80 12.83 -26.02
N LYS A 143 -4.53 13.49 -27.16
CA LYS A 143 -5.54 14.22 -27.94
C LYS A 143 -6.52 13.30 -28.69
N ARG A 144 -6.21 12.00 -28.85
CA ARG A 144 -7.07 11.02 -29.53
C ARG A 144 -8.14 10.41 -28.63
N ILE A 145 -8.06 10.60 -27.31
CA ILE A 145 -9.08 10.16 -26.33
C ILE A 145 -10.23 11.18 -26.27
N ARG A 146 -10.50 11.87 -27.39
CA ARG A 146 -11.40 13.03 -27.49
C ARG A 146 -12.61 12.78 -28.38
N THR A 147 -12.85 11.52 -28.72
CA THR A 147 -13.98 11.02 -29.51
C THR A 147 -14.51 9.80 -28.81
#